data_AF-A0A351WX94-F1
#
_entry.id   AF-A0A351WX94-F1
#
_cell.length_a   1.000
_cell.length_b   1.000
_cell.length_c   1.000
_cell.angle_alpha   90.00
_cell.angle_beta   90.00
_cell.angle_gamma   90.00
#
_symmetry.space_group_name_H-M   'P 1'
#
loop_
_entity.id
_entity.type
_entity.pdbx_description
1 polymer ?
#
loop_
_entity_poly.entity_id
_entity_poly.type
_entity_poly.pdbx_seq_one_letter_code
_entity_poly.pdbx_strand_id
1 'polypeptide(L)'
;MEGKKRVLVAMSGGVDSSVTAALLKEQGHDVMGVSLQLYERPESVTPGGKTCCSLTDVMDAARVAKRIGIPFEVIDLRQRFQELVIDDFIAEYAAGRTPNPCARCNERIKFGLLLDIAASKGADLLATGHYARIEQDDCGAYHLRKGLDPGKDQS
;
A
#
# COMPACT_ATOMS: atom_id res chain seq x y z
N MET A 1 -26.44 7.02 -1.94
CA MET A 1 -25.32 6.06 -1.91
C MET A 1 -24.63 6.16 -3.24
N GLU A 2 -23.44 6.76 -3.26
CA GLU A 2 -22.64 6.85 -4.49
C GLU A 2 -22.43 5.45 -5.07
N GLY A 3 -22.57 5.34 -6.38
CA GLY A 3 -22.59 4.08 -7.08
C GLY A 3 -21.35 3.24 -6.82
N LYS A 4 -21.51 1.92 -6.99
CA LYS A 4 -20.43 0.93 -6.96
C LYS A 4 -19.18 1.43 -7.69
N LYS A 5 -18.13 1.72 -6.94
CA LYS A 5 -16.80 2.09 -7.46
C LYS A 5 -15.91 0.86 -7.64
N ARG A 6 -14.99 0.94 -8.59
CA ARG A 6 -13.87 0.01 -8.71
C ARG A 6 -12.71 0.48 -7.86
N VAL A 7 -12.28 -0.35 -6.90
CA VAL A 7 -11.28 0.01 -5.90
C VAL A 7 -10.11 -0.96 -6.00
N LEU A 8 -8.92 -0.41 -6.23
CA LEU A 8 -7.67 -1.16 -6.15
C LEU A 8 -7.15 -1.06 -4.71
N VAL A 9 -6.86 -2.19 -4.07
CA VAL A 9 -6.41 -2.24 -2.67
C VAL A 9 -4.97 -2.72 -2.62
N ALA A 10 -4.08 -1.89 -2.05
CA ALA A 10 -2.69 -2.28 -1.77
C ALA A 10 -2.64 -3.23 -0.57
N MET A 11 -2.43 -4.51 -0.82
CA MET A 11 -2.39 -5.60 0.16
C MET A 11 -0.96 -6.02 0.46
N SER A 12 -0.49 -5.70 1.68
CA SER A 12 0.86 -6.03 2.15
C SER A 12 0.98 -7.41 2.79
N GLY A 13 -0.11 -8.19 2.86
CA GLY A 13 -0.19 -9.43 3.65
C GLY A 13 -0.54 -9.20 5.12
N GLY A 14 -0.49 -7.95 5.59
CA GLY A 14 -0.91 -7.57 6.94
C GLY A 14 -2.42 -7.55 7.14
N VAL A 15 -2.82 -7.58 8.41
CA VAL A 15 -4.24 -7.55 8.84
C VAL A 15 -4.95 -6.29 8.38
N ASP A 16 -4.32 -5.11 8.49
CA ASP A 16 -4.98 -3.84 8.16
C ASP A 16 -5.43 -3.81 6.71
N SER A 17 -4.52 -4.12 5.78
CA SER A 17 -4.85 -4.18 4.35
C SER A 17 -5.85 -5.28 3.98
N SER A 18 -5.83 -6.39 4.73
CA SER A 18 -6.78 -7.50 4.57
C SER A 18 -8.19 -7.08 4.97
N VAL A 19 -8.33 -6.40 6.11
CA VAL A 19 -9.61 -5.88 6.59
C VAL A 19 -10.11 -4.75 5.71
N THR A 20 -9.25 -3.85 5.22
CA THR A 20 -9.62 -2.84 4.22
C THR A 20 -10.28 -3.46 2.99
N ALA A 21 -9.67 -4.49 2.41
CA ALA A 21 -10.23 -5.18 1.24
C ALA A 21 -11.59 -5.85 1.55
N ALA A 22 -11.70 -6.48 2.71
CA ALA A 22 -12.94 -7.13 3.14
C ALA A 22 -14.09 -6.13 3.37
N LEU A 23 -13.82 -5.00 4.04
CA LEU A 23 -14.81 -3.96 4.31
C LEU A 23 -15.32 -3.31 3.01
N LEU A 24 -14.42 -3.00 2.07
CA LEU A 24 -14.82 -2.45 0.77
C LEU A 24 -15.67 -3.43 -0.04
N LYS A 25 -15.34 -4.72 0.04
CA LYS A 25 -16.13 -5.78 -0.61
C LYS A 25 -17.52 -5.90 0.02
N GLU A 26 -17.61 -5.86 1.34
CA GLU A 26 -18.87 -5.88 2.10
C GLU A 26 -19.75 -4.66 1.78
N GLN A 27 -19.14 -3.49 1.58
CA GLN A 27 -19.81 -2.27 1.11
C GLN A 27 -20.30 -2.35 -0.36
N GLY A 28 -20.00 -3.44 -1.08
CA GLY A 28 -20.50 -3.70 -2.43
C GLY A 28 -19.63 -3.17 -3.57
N HIS A 29 -18.43 -2.67 -3.28
CA HIS A 29 -17.49 -2.19 -4.30
C HIS A 29 -16.96 -3.32 -5.19
N ASP A 30 -16.50 -2.96 -6.40
CA ASP A 30 -15.70 -3.85 -7.25
C ASP A 30 -14.23 -3.78 -6.80
N VAL A 31 -13.80 -4.73 -5.98
CA VAL A 31 -12.50 -4.70 -5.31
C VAL A 31 -11.50 -5.59 -6.03
N MET A 32 -10.30 -5.06 -6.29
CA MET A 32 -9.14 -5.81 -6.78
C MET A 32 -7.95 -5.60 -5.84
N GLY A 33 -7.40 -6.68 -5.31
CA GLY A 33 -6.21 -6.63 -4.47
C GLY A 33 -4.92 -6.64 -5.29
N VAL A 34 -3.90 -5.91 -4.86
CA VAL A 34 -2.56 -6.01 -5.42
C VAL A 34 -1.51 -6.09 -4.32
N SER A 35 -0.43 -6.80 -4.55
CA SER A 35 0.77 -6.73 -3.70
C SER A 35 1.96 -6.21 -4.50
N LEU A 36 2.85 -5.45 -3.84
CA LEU A 36 4.01 -4.86 -4.49
C LEU A 36 5.25 -5.68 -4.17
N GLN A 37 5.94 -6.15 -5.20
CA GLN A 37 7.29 -6.68 -5.06
C GLN A 37 8.27 -5.51 -5.11
N LEU A 38 8.87 -5.14 -3.97
CA LEU A 38 9.73 -3.95 -3.85
C LEU A 38 11.23 -4.29 -3.71
N TYR A 39 11.59 -5.48 -3.25
CA TYR A 39 13.00 -5.90 -3.14
C TYR A 39 13.16 -7.39 -3.43
N GLU A 40 14.37 -7.82 -3.80
CA GLU A 40 14.76 -9.24 -3.77
C GLU A 40 15.44 -9.54 -2.44
N ARG A 41 15.11 -10.68 -1.83
CA ARG A 41 15.87 -11.14 -0.65
C ARG A 41 17.21 -11.70 -1.14
N PRO A 42 18.36 -11.19 -0.68
CA PRO A 42 19.63 -11.88 -0.90
C PRO A 42 19.55 -13.25 -0.22
N GLU A 43 20.03 -14.31 -0.88
CA GLU A 43 20.06 -15.68 -0.34
C GLU A 43 20.80 -15.78 1.01
N SER A 44 21.64 -14.80 1.34
CA SER A 44 22.52 -14.73 2.52
C SER A 44 21.88 -14.16 3.80
N VAL A 45 20.60 -13.75 3.79
CA VAL A 45 19.95 -13.20 5.00
C VAL A 45 19.31 -14.30 5.83
N THR A 46 19.69 -14.36 7.11
CA THR A 46 19.21 -15.33 8.11
C THR A 46 17.68 -15.38 8.23
N PRO A 47 17.07 -16.56 8.45
CA PRO A 47 15.64 -16.66 8.72
C PRO A 47 15.30 -15.96 10.04
N GLY A 48 14.51 -14.88 10.00
CA GLY A 48 14.03 -14.19 11.21
C GLY A 48 13.84 -12.68 11.10
N GLY A 49 14.40 -12.02 10.09
CA GLY A 49 14.14 -10.60 9.84
C GLY A 49 12.74 -10.39 9.24
N LYS A 50 11.84 -9.74 9.98
CA LYS A 50 10.55 -9.25 9.45
C LYS A 50 10.82 -8.18 8.40
N THR A 51 10.97 -8.59 7.15
CA THR A 51 11.11 -7.68 6.01
C THR A 51 9.76 -7.65 5.28
N CYS A 52 9.28 -6.43 5.00
CA CYS A 52 7.89 -6.09 4.64
C CYS A 52 7.42 -6.61 3.26
N CYS A 53 8.19 -7.44 2.56
CA CYS A 53 7.83 -8.04 1.26
C CYS A 53 8.46 -9.44 1.12
N SER A 54 8.27 -10.27 2.14
CA SER A 54 8.64 -11.68 2.02
C SER A 54 7.67 -12.41 1.08
N LEU A 55 8.14 -13.46 0.39
CA LEU A 55 7.24 -14.34 -0.40
C LEU A 55 6.02 -14.79 0.43
N THR A 56 6.21 -14.97 1.73
CA THR A 56 5.15 -15.29 2.69
C THR A 56 4.07 -14.21 2.79
N ASP A 57 4.43 -12.92 2.80
CA ASP A 57 3.47 -11.81 2.87
C ASP A 57 2.59 -11.73 1.60
N VAL A 58 3.20 -11.91 0.43
CA VAL A 58 2.48 -11.96 -0.84
C VAL A 58 1.53 -13.16 -0.87
N MET A 59 1.96 -14.32 -0.35
CA MET A 59 1.11 -15.50 -0.23
C MET A 59 -0.03 -15.30 0.79
N ASP A 60 0.21 -14.58 1.89
CA ASP A 60 -0.83 -14.22 2.86
C ASP A 60 -1.89 -13.33 2.21
N ALA A 61 -1.47 -12.28 1.48
CA ALA A 61 -2.36 -11.40 0.73
C ALA A 61 -3.19 -12.18 -0.31
N ALA A 62 -2.55 -13.07 -1.08
CA ALA A 62 -3.23 -13.92 -2.05
C ALA A 62 -4.25 -14.86 -1.39
N ARG A 63 -3.91 -15.45 -0.23
CA ARG A 63 -4.82 -16.30 0.54
C ARG A 63 -6.04 -15.53 1.05
N VAL A 64 -5.85 -14.32 1.57
CA VAL A 64 -6.94 -13.45 1.99
C VAL A 64 -7.82 -13.08 0.80
N ALA A 65 -7.24 -12.61 -0.30
CA ALA A 65 -7.97 -12.22 -1.51
C ALA A 65 -8.84 -13.37 -2.05
N LYS A 66 -8.28 -14.59 -2.10
CA LYS A 66 -9.02 -15.81 -2.45
C LYS A 66 -10.18 -16.08 -1.50
N ARG A 67 -9.96 -15.92 -0.19
CA ARG A 67 -10.98 -16.18 0.84
C ARG A 67 -12.16 -15.21 0.77
N ILE A 68 -11.90 -13.94 0.46
CA ILE A 68 -12.95 -12.92 0.33
C ILE A 68 -13.51 -12.78 -1.10
N GLY A 69 -13.01 -13.58 -2.05
CA GLY A 69 -13.52 -13.64 -3.41
C GLY A 69 -13.25 -12.37 -4.24
N ILE A 70 -12.02 -11.86 -4.19
CA ILE A 70 -11.56 -10.73 -5.02
C ILE A 70 -10.40 -11.15 -5.93
N PRO A 71 -10.25 -10.55 -7.13
CA PRO A 71 -9.05 -10.72 -7.96
C PRO A 71 -7.80 -10.22 -7.24
N PHE A 72 -6.66 -10.85 -7.54
CA PHE A 72 -5.38 -10.52 -6.93
C PHE A 72 -4.23 -10.61 -7.94
N GLU A 73 -3.32 -9.64 -7.90
CA GLU A 73 -2.09 -9.65 -8.71
C GLU A 73 -0.88 -9.18 -7.89
N VAL A 74 0.31 -9.47 -8.41
CA VAL A 74 1.58 -8.97 -7.88
C VAL A 74 2.17 -8.03 -8.91
N ILE A 75 2.55 -6.84 -8.47
CA ILE A 75 3.16 -5.81 -9.31
C ILE A 75 4.63 -5.71 -8.93
N ASP A 76 5.51 -5.94 -9.90
CA ASP A 76 6.95 -5.76 -9.72
C ASP A 76 7.35 -4.30 -9.88
N LEU A 77 7.79 -3.69 -8.78
CA LEU A 77 8.28 -2.31 -8.74
C LEU A 77 9.71 -2.24 -8.19
N ARG A 78 10.47 -3.35 -8.20
CA ARG A 78 11.80 -3.42 -7.59
C ARG A 78 12.76 -2.36 -8.10
N GLN A 79 12.86 -2.22 -9.42
CA GLN A 79 13.73 -1.22 -10.04
C GLN A 79 13.31 0.21 -9.63
N ARG A 80 12.00 0.50 -9.68
CA ARG A 80 11.48 1.82 -9.32
C ARG A 80 11.64 2.12 -7.84
N PHE A 81 11.51 1.13 -6.97
CA PHE A 81 11.75 1.26 -5.54
C PHE A 81 13.22 1.54 -5.24
N GLN A 82 14.14 0.85 -5.92
CA GLN A 82 15.57 1.12 -5.82
C GLN A 82 15.87 2.59 -6.17
N GLU A 83 15.48 3.01 -7.38
CA GLU A 83 15.74 4.36 -7.91
C GLU A 83 15.10 5.47 -7.05
N LEU A 84 13.84 5.27 -6.63
CA LEU A 84 13.05 6.33 -6.02
C LEU A 84 13.13 6.38 -4.48
N VAL A 85 13.55 5.30 -3.82
CA VAL A 85 13.55 5.22 -2.36
C VAL A 85 14.92 4.83 -1.82
N ILE A 86 15.53 3.76 -2.33
CA ILE A 86 16.78 3.24 -1.76
C ILE A 86 17.98 4.11 -2.13
N ASP A 87 18.09 4.56 -3.38
CA ASP A 87 19.19 5.43 -3.80
C ASP A 87 19.16 6.78 -3.07
N ASP A 88 17.96 7.35 -2.89
CA ASP A 88 17.70 8.55 -2.05
C ASP A 88 18.15 8.31 -0.61
N PHE A 89 17.72 7.19 -0.01
CA PHE A 89 18.09 6.81 1.35
C PHE A 89 19.61 6.70 1.54
N ILE A 90 20.32 6.04 0.61
CA ILE A 90 21.77 5.88 0.66
C ILE A 90 22.47 7.24 0.52
N ALA A 91 22.04 8.08 -0.43
CA ALA A 91 22.63 9.39 -0.65
C ALA A 91 22.46 10.32 0.55
N GLU A 92 21.29 10.31 1.19
CA GLU A 92 21.01 11.10 2.40
C GLU A 92 21.91 10.68 3.57
N TYR A 93 22.08 9.37 3.78
CA TYR A 93 23.01 8.84 4.79
C TYR A 93 24.46 9.20 4.49
N ALA A 94 24.90 9.06 3.23
CA ALA A 94 26.25 9.44 2.81
C ALA A 94 26.53 10.94 3.06
N ALA A 95 25.50 11.77 3.03
CA ALA A 95 25.57 13.18 3.33
C ALA A 95 25.36 13.52 4.83
N GLY A 96 25.37 12.52 5.72
CA GLY A 96 25.27 12.70 7.17
C GLY A 96 23.88 13.04 7.70
N ARG A 97 22.82 12.77 6.93
CA ARG A 97 21.42 12.96 7.33
C ARG A 97 20.75 11.66 7.74
N THR A 98 19.62 11.77 8.44
CA THR A 98 18.78 10.63 8.84
C THR A 98 17.46 10.66 8.03
N PRO A 99 17.41 10.00 6.85
CA PRO A 99 16.22 9.98 6.00
C PRO A 99 15.09 9.10 6.54
N ASN A 100 13.85 9.38 6.12
CA ASN A 100 12.69 8.52 6.35
C ASN A 100 12.25 7.85 5.04
N PRO A 101 12.65 6.59 4.78
CA PRO A 101 12.31 5.90 3.54
C PRO A 101 10.81 5.55 3.44
N CYS A 102 10.12 5.39 4.57
CA CYS A 102 8.69 5.09 4.58
C CYS A 102 7.86 6.27 4.05
N ALA A 103 8.23 7.50 4.42
CA ALA A 103 7.61 8.71 3.89
C ALA A 103 7.81 8.82 2.37
N ARG A 104 9.04 8.56 1.88
CA ARG A 104 9.36 8.55 0.44
C ARG A 104 8.64 7.45 -0.32
N CYS A 105 8.50 6.27 0.27
CA CYS A 105 7.73 5.17 -0.31
C CYS A 105 6.24 5.54 -0.45
N ASN A 106 5.64 6.17 0.57
CA ASN A 106 4.26 6.64 0.47
C ASN A 106 4.10 7.68 -0.65
N GLU A 107 4.97 8.70 -0.67
CA GLU A 107 4.97 9.78 -1.68
C GLU A 107 5.16 9.25 -3.11
N ARG A 108 6.25 8.49 -3.35
CA ARG A 108 6.70 8.17 -4.71
C ARG A 108 6.15 6.84 -5.25
N ILE A 109 5.91 5.87 -4.37
CA ILE A 109 5.50 4.50 -4.75
C ILE A 109 4.00 4.31 -4.54
N LYS A 110 3.48 4.47 -3.32
CA LYS A 110 2.09 4.12 -3.01
C LYS A 110 1.08 5.13 -3.57
N PHE A 111 1.33 6.42 -3.38
CA PHE A 111 0.43 7.48 -3.84
C PHE A 111 0.91 8.17 -5.13
N GLY A 112 2.11 7.82 -5.60
CA GLY A 112 2.60 8.14 -6.94
C GLY A 112 2.33 6.97 -7.89
N LEU A 113 3.33 6.12 -8.10
CA LEU A 113 3.32 5.10 -9.14
C LEU A 113 2.12 4.13 -9.05
N LEU A 114 1.75 3.68 -7.86
CA LEU A 114 0.62 2.77 -7.69
C LEU A 114 -0.73 3.45 -7.96
N LEU A 115 -0.85 4.75 -7.71
CA LEU A 115 -2.05 5.52 -8.06
C LEU A 115 -2.21 5.59 -9.58
N ASP A 116 -1.12 5.83 -10.31
CA ASP A 116 -1.11 5.81 -11.78
C ASP A 116 -1.47 4.42 -12.32
N ILE A 117 -0.92 3.36 -11.72
CA ILE A 117 -1.26 1.97 -12.09
C ILE A 117 -2.74 1.69 -11.83
N ALA A 118 -3.29 2.14 -10.70
CA ALA A 118 -4.71 1.98 -10.38
C ALA A 118 -5.59 2.66 -11.43
N ALA A 119 -5.27 3.90 -11.80
CA ALA A 119 -5.96 4.61 -12.86
C ALA A 119 -5.88 3.87 -14.21
N SER A 120 -4.69 3.36 -14.59
CA SER A 120 -4.50 2.61 -15.84
C SER A 120 -5.31 1.30 -15.89
N LYS A 121 -5.59 0.72 -14.72
CA LYS A 121 -6.42 -0.50 -14.57
C LYS A 121 -7.91 -0.18 -14.49
N GLY A 122 -8.31 1.08 -14.59
CA GLY A 122 -9.68 1.55 -14.53
C GLY A 122 -10.28 1.54 -13.12
N ALA A 123 -9.45 1.65 -12.09
CA ALA A 123 -9.95 1.86 -10.74
C ALA A 123 -10.35 3.34 -10.54
N ASP A 124 -11.49 3.56 -9.89
CA ASP A 124 -11.93 4.88 -9.46
C ASP A 124 -11.18 5.35 -8.21
N LEU A 125 -10.76 4.41 -7.37
CA LEU A 125 -10.13 4.67 -6.07
C LEU A 125 -8.96 3.72 -5.82
N LEU A 126 -7.96 4.23 -5.11
CA LEU A 126 -6.90 3.45 -4.48
C LEU A 126 -7.14 3.42 -2.96
N ALA A 127 -7.12 2.24 -2.37
CA ALA A 127 -7.21 2.05 -0.93
C ALA A 127 -5.97 1.35 -0.37
N THR A 128 -5.65 1.66 0.88
CA THR A 128 -4.51 1.07 1.60
C THR A 128 -4.93 0.75 3.04
N GLY A 129 -4.13 -0.05 3.74
CA GLY A 129 -4.33 -0.34 5.17
C GLY A 129 -3.78 0.73 6.11
N HIS A 130 -3.52 1.97 5.66
CA HIS A 130 -3.04 3.02 6.57
C HIS A 130 -4.12 3.42 7.56
N TYR A 131 -3.74 3.58 8.82
CA TYR A 131 -4.64 4.05 9.87
C TYR A 131 -4.67 5.59 9.90
N ALA A 132 -5.30 6.14 8.87
CA ALA A 132 -5.60 7.55 8.69
C ALA A 132 -6.99 7.69 8.05
N ARG A 133 -7.53 8.91 8.01
CA ARG A 133 -8.86 9.18 7.46
C ARG A 133 -8.80 10.29 6.42
N ILE A 134 -9.71 10.25 5.47
CA ILE A 134 -9.95 11.33 4.51
C ILE A 134 -11.35 11.85 4.78
N GLU A 135 -11.49 13.17 4.87
CA GLU A 135 -12.77 13.86 5.02
C GLU A 135 -12.93 14.85 3.87
N GLN A 136 -14.13 14.93 3.31
CA GLN A 136 -14.45 15.96 2.32
C GLN A 136 -15.21 17.08 3.03
N ASP A 137 -14.77 18.33 2.86
CA ASP A 137 -15.48 19.48 3.41
C ASP A 137 -16.71 19.87 2.56
N ASP A 138 -17.48 20.84 3.05
CA ASP A 138 -18.68 21.35 2.38
C ASP A 138 -18.38 21.98 1.01
N CYS A 139 -17.13 22.36 0.75
CA CYS A 139 -16.66 22.91 -0.52
C CYS A 139 -16.19 21.82 -1.50
N GLY A 140 -16.19 20.55 -1.07
CA GLY A 140 -15.74 19.41 -1.87
C GLY A 140 -14.24 19.13 -1.79
N ALA A 141 -13.47 19.84 -0.95
CA ALA A 141 -12.03 19.61 -0.80
C ALA A 141 -11.75 18.44 0.16
N TYR A 142 -10.77 17.62 -0.18
CA TYR A 142 -10.34 16.49 0.66
C TYR A 142 -9.27 16.91 1.66
N HIS A 143 -9.46 16.50 2.92
CA HIS A 143 -8.57 16.75 4.05
C HIS A 143 -8.04 15.43 4.61
N LEU A 144 -6.73 15.35 4.82
CA LEU A 144 -6.11 14.26 5.59
C LEU A 144 -6.39 14.48 7.08
N ARG A 145 -6.90 13.45 7.74
CA ARG A 145 -7.24 13.44 9.17
C ARG A 145 -6.54 12.30 9.87
N LYS A 146 -6.24 12.53 11.15
CA LYS A 146 -5.69 11.50 12.04
C LYS A 146 -6.63 10.31 12.18
N GLY A 147 -6.07 9.13 12.39
CA GLY A 147 -6.78 7.96 12.92
C GLY A 147 -7.51 8.30 14.23
N LEU A 148 -8.55 7.52 14.54
CA LEU A 148 -9.34 7.75 15.76
C LEU A 148 -8.55 7.44 17.03
N ASP A 149 -7.75 6.37 16.99
CA ASP A 149 -6.77 6.03 18.03
C ASP A 149 -5.46 6.81 17.79
N PRO A 150 -5.11 7.80 18.63
CA PRO A 150 -3.90 8.58 18.45
C PRO A 150 -2.61 7.77 18.60
N GLY A 151 -2.65 6.63 19.32
CA GLY A 151 -1.49 5.75 19.50
C GLY A 151 -1.18 4.88 18.28
N LYS A 152 -2.11 4.83 17.31
CA LYS A 152 -1.99 4.06 16.06
C LYS A 152 -2.05 4.92 14.82
N ASP A 153 -2.21 6.23 14.97
CA ASP A 153 -2.30 7.18 13.85
C ASP A 153 -1.05 7.09 12.94
N GLN A 154 -1.30 7.12 11.63
CA GLN A 154 -0.26 7.04 10.59
C GLN A 154 -0.32 8.20 9.59
N SER A 155 -0.99 9.30 9.96
CA SER A 155 -1.10 10.52 9.13
C SER A 155 0.22 11.30 8.99
#